data_AF-A0A967Z738-F1
#
_entry.id   AF-A0A967Z738-F1
#
_cell.length_a   1.000
_cell.length_b   1.000
_cell.length_c   1.000
_cell.angle_alpha   90.00
_cell.angle_beta   90.00
_cell.angle_gamma   90.00
#
_symmetry.space_group_name_H-M   'P 1'
#
loop_
_entity.id
_entity.type
_entity.pdbx_description
1 polymer ?
#
loop_
_entity_poly.entity_id
_entity_poly.type
_entity_poly.pdbx_seq_one_letter_code
_entity_poly.pdbx_strand_id
1 'polypeptide(L)'
;MEVTMFEGLTYILGGLVLFGLGWAASLIMSGKKLKSAQSEAKEIIDEARKEAEREKHKVVLKAKEDWFNIRDEQERRIKSHQRKLDQIENEISEKEKWLKRKDNELSQKESKLNLDERAVQEQRDALKTKEIELNRLIQQQNVALSRVSNLSVEDAKELLLENLKREYKTEAAEIYKEIVDSAKENATKEARRIITMAIEKNASDHCVDTSVSVVSLPSDEIKGRIIGRDGRNIKAFEAATGVKVIVDDTPEAVVLSSFDPVRREIARITLEKIIKNHKINPQRIEDLVSHAEKEVDKLIWRAGNEVIARVSVGRMHPELIRILGRLKYRTSYGQNVLQHSEEVAALAGAMAEELKLNAKLARRAGLFHDIGKAMSQDMEGTHTQIGIELAKKHHEDSVVINAIASHHEDEAATSLISVLVCAADAISGARPGARRDTLDGYVRRIESLEKLADSFDLVSKAYAISAGREVRVIVQPEKVSDSQADLLASDISNRIKSDLEYPGQIKVTVIRETRAVSYA
;
A
#
# COMPACT_ATOMS: atom_id res chain seq x y z
N MET A 1 -47.16 117.40 3.86
CA MET A 1 -46.25 116.80 2.84
C MET A 1 -44.82 116.61 3.37
N GLU A 2 -44.38 117.35 4.40
CA GLU A 2 -43.03 117.20 4.98
C GLU A 2 -42.87 115.99 5.94
N VAL A 3 -43.93 115.59 6.67
CA VAL A 3 -43.85 114.48 7.65
C VAL A 3 -43.63 113.11 6.97
N THR A 4 -44.23 112.88 5.79
CA THR A 4 -44.11 111.63 5.03
C THR A 4 -42.73 111.44 4.39
N MET A 5 -41.99 112.53 4.13
CA MET A 5 -40.63 112.46 3.57
C MET A 5 -39.59 112.07 4.63
N PHE A 6 -39.80 112.47 5.89
CA PHE A 6 -38.89 112.16 6.98
C PHE A 6 -38.99 110.67 7.39
N GLU A 7 -40.20 110.11 7.39
CA GLU A 7 -40.42 108.68 7.62
C GLU A 7 -39.81 107.82 6.50
N GLY A 8 -39.93 108.24 5.23
CA GLY A 8 -39.28 107.54 4.12
C GLY A 8 -37.75 107.49 4.25
N LEU A 9 -37.12 108.57 4.71
CA LEU A 9 -35.68 108.65 4.89
C LEU A 9 -35.19 107.75 6.03
N THR A 10 -35.94 107.63 7.13
CA THR A 10 -35.58 106.73 8.25
C THR A 10 -35.69 105.26 7.88
N TYR A 11 -36.68 104.86 7.07
CA TYR A 11 -36.78 103.50 6.55
C TYR A 11 -35.63 103.16 5.58
N ILE A 12 -35.22 104.09 4.72
CA ILE A 12 -34.06 103.91 3.82
C ILE A 12 -32.76 103.78 4.62
N LEU A 13 -32.55 104.64 5.62
CA LEU A 13 -31.39 104.57 6.50
C LEU A 13 -31.36 103.24 7.28
N GLY A 14 -32.51 102.83 7.83
CA GLY A 14 -32.66 101.54 8.52
C GLY A 14 -32.37 100.34 7.60
N GLY A 15 -32.85 100.40 6.35
CA GLY A 15 -32.57 99.39 5.32
C GLY A 15 -31.09 99.30 4.96
N LEU A 16 -30.40 100.44 4.82
CA LEU A 16 -28.95 100.48 4.55
C LEU A 16 -28.13 99.94 5.72
N VAL A 17 -28.51 100.24 6.96
CA VAL A 17 -27.86 99.69 8.16
C VAL A 17 -28.06 98.17 8.25
N LEU A 18 -29.28 97.68 8.02
CA LEU A 18 -29.57 96.25 8.01
C LEU A 18 -28.84 95.52 6.87
N PHE A 19 -28.73 96.13 5.69
CA PHE A 19 -27.96 95.58 4.57
C PHE A 19 -26.46 95.53 4.90
N GLY A 20 -25.90 96.59 5.49
CA GLY A 20 -24.51 96.63 5.94
C GLY A 20 -24.21 95.57 7.00
N LEU A 21 -25.10 95.41 7.98
CA LEU A 21 -25.00 94.36 9.01
C LEU A 21 -25.13 92.96 8.40
N GLY A 22 -26.06 92.75 7.47
CA GLY A 22 -26.23 91.48 6.75
C GLY A 22 -25.01 91.13 5.89
N TRP A 23 -24.43 92.10 5.19
CA TRP A 23 -23.22 91.92 4.40
C TRP A 23 -22.00 91.60 5.26
N ALA A 24 -21.81 92.33 6.36
CA ALA A 24 -20.75 92.04 7.33
C ALA A 24 -20.90 90.65 7.97
N ALA A 25 -22.12 90.27 8.38
CA ALA A 25 -22.41 88.93 8.88
C ALA A 25 -22.12 87.84 7.83
N SER A 26 -22.49 88.07 6.57
CA SER A 26 -22.21 87.15 5.47
C SER A 26 -20.71 86.99 5.22
N LEU A 27 -19.92 88.07 5.27
CA LEU A 27 -18.46 87.99 5.12
C LEU A 27 -17.81 87.20 6.26
N ILE A 28 -18.26 87.40 7.50
CA ILE A 28 -17.78 86.65 8.67
C ILE A 28 -18.16 85.17 8.56
N MET A 29 -19.40 84.86 8.18
CA MET A 29 -19.86 83.48 8.02
C MET A 29 -19.15 82.75 6.88
N SER A 30 -18.95 83.41 5.73
CA SER A 30 -18.18 82.86 4.61
C SER A 30 -16.72 82.65 4.99
N GLY A 31 -16.10 83.58 5.71
CA GLY A 31 -14.74 83.42 6.24
C GLY A 31 -14.61 82.25 7.22
N LYS A 32 -15.59 82.06 8.12
CA LYS A 32 -15.66 80.91 9.03
C LYS A 32 -15.85 79.59 8.27
N LYS A 33 -16.76 79.54 7.28
CA LYS A 33 -16.96 78.35 6.45
C LYS A 33 -15.71 77.99 5.64
N LEU A 34 -15.04 78.97 5.05
CA LEU A 34 -13.80 78.75 4.30
C LEU A 34 -12.68 78.23 5.20
N LYS A 35 -12.52 78.82 6.39
CA LYS A 35 -11.52 78.36 7.38
C LYS A 35 -11.83 76.96 7.90
N SER A 36 -13.11 76.63 8.11
CA SER A 36 -13.55 75.28 8.48
C SER A 36 -13.24 74.27 7.38
N ALA A 37 -13.60 74.57 6.12
CA ALA A 37 -13.32 73.72 4.98
C ALA A 37 -11.82 73.52 4.73
N GLN A 38 -11.00 74.56 4.96
CA GLN A 38 -9.54 74.45 4.91
C GLN A 38 -8.97 73.58 6.05
N SER A 39 -9.55 73.68 7.26
CA SER A 39 -9.16 72.83 8.39
C SER A 39 -9.50 71.37 8.12
N GLU A 40 -10.72 71.09 7.65
CA GLU A 40 -11.19 69.75 7.32
C GLU A 40 -10.39 69.14 6.16
N ALA A 41 -10.12 69.91 5.10
CA ALA A 41 -9.24 69.46 4.01
C ALA A 41 -7.82 69.12 4.51
N LYS A 42 -7.28 69.89 5.46
CA LYS A 42 -5.98 69.62 6.06
C LYS A 42 -6.01 68.35 6.93
N GLU A 43 -7.07 68.17 7.72
CA GLU A 43 -7.27 66.95 8.52
C GLU A 43 -7.36 65.71 7.64
N ILE A 44 -8.12 65.76 6.55
CA ILE A 44 -8.23 64.65 5.58
C ILE A 44 -6.85 64.32 4.98
N ILE A 45 -6.06 65.32 4.61
CA ILE A 45 -4.71 65.10 4.07
C ILE A 45 -3.77 64.49 5.13
N ASP A 46 -3.82 64.98 6.37
CA ASP A 46 -2.99 64.45 7.45
C ASP A 46 -3.41 63.02 7.84
N GLU A 47 -4.71 62.71 7.80
CA GLU A 47 -5.23 61.37 8.02
C GLU A 47 -4.81 60.42 6.88
N ALA A 48 -4.97 60.83 5.62
CA ALA A 48 -4.51 60.07 4.47
C ALA A 48 -2.99 59.80 4.50
N ARG A 49 -2.19 60.78 4.97
CA ARG A 49 -0.73 60.61 5.16
C ARG A 49 -0.42 59.60 6.27
N LYS A 50 -1.12 59.68 7.40
CA LYS A 50 -0.96 58.71 8.51
C LYS A 50 -1.36 57.30 8.07
N GLU A 51 -2.43 57.17 7.30
CA GLU A 51 -2.88 55.87 6.78
C GLU A 51 -1.88 55.30 5.76
N ALA A 52 -1.37 56.13 4.85
CA ALA A 52 -0.32 55.74 3.90
C ALA A 52 0.97 55.27 4.61
N GLU A 53 1.40 55.96 5.67
CA GLU A 53 2.56 55.52 6.47
C GLU A 53 2.29 54.21 7.22
N ARG A 54 1.08 54.03 7.78
CA ARG A 54 0.69 52.75 8.40
C ARG A 54 0.70 51.60 7.39
N GLU A 55 0.16 51.84 6.20
CA GLU A 55 0.10 50.80 5.15
C GLU A 55 1.48 50.46 4.63
N LYS A 56 2.34 51.46 4.41
CA LYS A 56 3.76 51.26 4.07
C LYS A 56 4.47 50.44 5.15
N HIS A 57 4.27 50.75 6.43
CA HIS A 57 4.83 49.97 7.53
C HIS A 57 4.34 48.52 7.53
N LYS A 58 3.04 48.27 7.29
CA LYS A 58 2.49 46.91 7.17
C LYS A 58 3.10 46.14 6.00
N VAL A 59 3.22 46.77 4.83
CA VAL A 59 3.81 46.15 3.64
C VAL A 59 5.27 45.78 3.90
N VAL A 60 6.05 46.67 4.53
CA VAL A 60 7.45 46.39 4.89
C VAL A 60 7.54 45.28 5.94
N LEU A 61 6.64 45.23 6.91
CA LEU A 61 6.61 44.18 7.92
C LEU A 61 6.29 42.82 7.29
N LYS A 62 5.28 42.77 6.42
CA LYS A 62 4.89 41.56 5.68
C LYS A 62 6.02 41.08 4.77
N ALA A 63 6.68 41.99 4.04
CA ALA A 63 7.83 41.64 3.22
C ALA A 63 8.99 41.07 4.04
N LYS A 64 9.22 41.57 5.26
CA LYS A 64 10.20 41.00 6.19
C LYS A 64 9.79 39.61 6.67
N GLU A 65 8.53 39.43 7.03
CA GLU A 65 7.98 38.13 7.46
C GLU A 65 8.09 37.08 6.34
N ASP A 66 7.68 37.43 5.12
CA ASP A 66 7.82 36.58 3.93
C ASP A 66 9.30 36.24 3.66
N TRP A 67 10.21 37.21 3.81
CA TRP A 67 11.65 36.96 3.66
C TRP A 67 12.18 35.99 4.71
N PHE A 68 11.78 36.11 5.97
CA PHE A 68 12.18 35.17 7.03
C PHE A 68 11.62 33.77 6.78
N ASN A 69 10.37 33.66 6.34
CA ASN A 69 9.74 32.38 6.01
C ASN A 69 10.46 31.69 4.84
N ILE A 70 10.74 32.43 3.75
CA ILE A 70 11.50 31.91 2.61
C ILE A 70 12.90 31.48 3.05
N ARG A 71 13.58 32.28 3.88
CA ARG A 71 14.91 31.94 4.39
C ARG A 71 14.89 30.67 5.24
N ASP A 72 13.94 30.53 6.16
CA ASP A 72 13.83 29.34 7.02
C ASP A 72 13.52 28.08 6.19
N GLU A 73 12.65 28.21 5.18
CA GLU A 73 12.38 27.11 4.24
C GLU A 73 13.64 26.70 3.46
N GLN A 74 14.40 27.66 2.95
CA GLN A 74 15.66 27.38 2.25
C GLN A 74 16.68 26.73 3.18
N GLU A 75 16.81 27.19 4.43
CA GLU A 75 17.74 26.61 5.40
C GLU A 75 17.35 25.17 5.76
N ARG A 76 16.05 24.89 5.91
CA ARG A 76 15.54 23.52 6.10
C ARG A 76 15.80 22.65 4.88
N ARG A 77 15.59 23.16 3.65
CA ARG A 77 15.90 22.44 2.41
C ARG A 77 17.38 22.11 2.29
N ILE A 78 18.26 23.06 2.58
CA ILE A 78 19.72 22.87 2.57
C ILE A 78 20.12 21.82 3.63
N LYS A 79 19.64 21.93 4.87
CA LYS A 79 19.91 20.92 5.92
C LYS A 79 19.40 19.54 5.53
N SER A 80 18.23 19.44 4.91
CA SER A 80 17.69 18.17 4.42
C SER A 80 18.53 17.60 3.27
N HIS A 81 19.01 18.44 2.35
CA HIS A 81 19.89 18.01 1.26
C HIS A 81 21.24 17.53 1.80
N GLN A 82 21.82 18.27 2.75
CA GLN A 82 23.08 17.90 3.41
C GLN A 82 22.97 16.52 4.06
N ARG A 83 21.91 16.27 4.84
CA ARG A 83 21.68 14.95 5.47
C ARG A 83 21.55 13.81 4.45
N LYS A 84 20.93 14.08 3.30
CA LYS A 84 20.82 13.09 2.21
C LYS A 84 22.19 12.81 1.59
N LEU A 85 23.01 13.84 1.39
CA LEU A 85 24.38 13.68 0.89
C LEU A 85 25.24 12.87 1.89
N ASP A 86 25.18 13.20 3.17
CA ASP A 86 25.91 12.46 4.22
C ASP A 86 25.48 10.99 4.29
N GLN A 87 24.18 10.70 4.07
CA GLN A 87 23.69 9.32 4.01
C GLN A 87 24.24 8.58 2.79
N ILE A 88 24.22 9.20 1.61
CA ILE A 88 24.76 8.62 0.38
C ILE A 88 26.27 8.37 0.51
N GLU A 89 27.02 9.31 1.09
CA GLU A 89 28.47 9.15 1.33
C GLU A 89 28.75 7.95 2.25
N ASN A 90 27.97 7.79 3.32
CA ASN A 90 28.10 6.63 4.21
C ASN A 90 27.78 5.31 3.50
N GLU A 91 26.73 5.26 2.68
CA GLU A 91 26.37 4.08 1.89
C GLU A 91 27.47 3.72 0.87
N ILE A 92 28.07 4.72 0.21
CA ILE A 92 29.19 4.53 -0.70
C ILE A 92 30.41 4.00 0.06
N SER A 93 30.74 4.58 1.22
CA SER A 93 31.87 4.14 2.05
C SER A 93 31.72 2.68 2.51
N GLU A 94 30.52 2.28 2.93
CA GLU A 94 30.24 0.88 3.31
C GLU A 94 30.34 -0.07 2.11
N LYS A 95 29.85 0.33 0.92
CA LYS A 95 30.03 -0.44 -0.31
C LYS A 95 31.50 -0.59 -0.70
N GLU A 96 32.31 0.46 -0.57
CA GLU A 96 33.75 0.38 -0.83
C GLU A 96 34.47 -0.58 0.13
N LYS A 97 34.14 -0.54 1.43
CA LYS A 97 34.67 -1.49 2.41
C LYS A 97 34.27 -2.93 2.09
N TRP A 98 33.02 -3.14 1.68
CA TRP A 98 32.53 -4.45 1.27
C TRP A 98 33.25 -4.97 0.02
N LEU A 99 33.44 -4.12 -0.99
CA LEU A 99 34.18 -4.47 -2.20
C LEU A 99 35.63 -4.84 -1.87
N LYS A 100 36.32 -4.07 -1.02
CA LYS A 100 37.68 -4.40 -0.57
C LYS A 100 37.76 -5.75 0.16
N ARG A 101 36.76 -6.09 0.98
CA ARG A 101 36.70 -7.41 1.62
C ARG A 101 36.53 -8.52 0.59
N LYS A 102 35.65 -8.32 -0.40
CA LYS A 102 35.44 -9.30 -1.48
C LYS A 102 36.68 -9.50 -2.34
N ASP A 103 37.40 -8.43 -2.64
CA ASP A 103 38.66 -8.48 -3.39
C ASP A 103 39.73 -9.28 -2.63
N ASN A 104 39.87 -9.05 -1.32
CA ASN A 104 40.76 -9.84 -0.47
C ASN A 104 40.36 -11.33 -0.40
N GLU A 105 39.07 -11.64 -0.29
CA GLU A 105 38.57 -13.03 -0.32
C GLU A 105 38.85 -13.71 -1.67
N LEU A 106 38.68 -12.99 -2.78
CA LEU A 106 38.99 -13.48 -4.13
C LEU A 106 40.48 -13.75 -4.27
N SER A 107 41.33 -12.82 -3.84
CA SER A 107 42.78 -12.98 -3.91
C SER A 107 43.28 -14.17 -3.06
N GLN A 108 42.68 -14.41 -1.88
CA GLN A 108 42.95 -15.61 -1.09
C GLN A 108 42.52 -16.90 -1.79
N LYS A 109 41.34 -16.90 -2.41
CA LYS A 109 40.87 -18.06 -3.19
C LYS A 109 41.77 -18.34 -4.39
N GLU A 110 42.20 -17.31 -5.10
CA GLU A 110 43.11 -17.43 -6.24
C GLU A 110 44.47 -17.97 -5.82
N SER A 111 45.00 -17.51 -4.67
CA SER A 111 46.22 -18.07 -4.10
C SER A 111 46.06 -19.55 -3.73
N LYS A 112 44.93 -19.92 -3.12
CA LYS A 112 44.63 -21.32 -2.81
C LYS A 112 44.49 -22.18 -4.08
N LEU A 113 43.79 -21.67 -5.09
CA LEU A 113 43.60 -22.37 -6.36
C LEU A 113 44.95 -22.66 -7.04
N ASN A 114 45.85 -21.67 -7.04
CA ASN A 114 47.22 -21.85 -7.55
C ASN A 114 48.03 -22.90 -6.78
N LEU A 115 47.83 -23.02 -5.45
CA LEU A 115 48.45 -24.07 -4.65
C LEU A 115 47.86 -25.44 -4.98
N ASP A 116 46.55 -25.54 -5.10
CA ASP A 116 45.85 -26.77 -5.44
C ASP A 116 46.23 -27.24 -6.86
N GLU A 117 46.34 -26.33 -7.83
CA GLU A 117 46.82 -26.65 -9.19
C GLU A 117 48.25 -27.22 -9.18
N ARG A 118 49.15 -26.64 -8.38
CA ARG A 118 50.51 -27.18 -8.22
C ARG A 118 50.49 -28.57 -7.60
N ALA A 119 49.68 -28.79 -6.56
CA ALA A 119 49.55 -30.10 -5.92
C ALA A 119 49.00 -31.16 -6.89
N VAL A 120 47.99 -30.80 -7.70
CA VAL A 120 47.44 -31.69 -8.74
C VAL A 120 48.48 -31.99 -9.81
N GLN A 121 49.28 -31.01 -10.21
CA GLN A 121 50.35 -31.22 -11.18
C GLN A 121 51.42 -32.17 -10.63
N GLU A 122 51.85 -31.99 -9.39
CA GLU A 122 52.78 -32.91 -8.71
C GLU A 122 52.20 -34.34 -8.60
N GLN A 123 50.93 -34.47 -8.25
CA GLN A 123 50.25 -35.78 -8.21
C GLN A 123 50.19 -36.43 -9.59
N ARG A 124 49.91 -35.67 -10.65
CA ARG A 124 49.92 -36.18 -12.03
C ARG A 124 51.29 -36.69 -12.43
N ASP A 125 52.35 -35.96 -12.09
CA ASP A 125 53.72 -36.37 -12.43
C ASP A 125 54.14 -37.61 -11.61
N ALA A 126 53.73 -37.70 -10.35
CA ALA A 126 53.91 -38.89 -9.52
C ALA A 126 53.14 -40.10 -10.06
N LEU A 127 51.89 -39.91 -10.51
CA LEU A 127 51.06 -40.94 -11.14
C LEU A 127 51.70 -41.46 -12.43
N LYS A 128 52.20 -40.57 -13.29
CA LYS A 128 52.96 -40.95 -14.50
C LYS A 128 54.15 -41.83 -14.16
N THR A 129 54.88 -41.47 -13.11
CA THR A 129 56.05 -42.24 -12.66
C THR A 129 55.63 -43.62 -12.16
N LYS A 130 54.56 -43.70 -11.37
CA LYS A 130 53.98 -44.97 -10.92
C LYS A 130 53.43 -45.81 -12.07
N GLU A 131 52.85 -45.21 -13.09
CA GLU A 131 52.33 -45.91 -14.26
C GLU A 131 53.46 -46.56 -15.07
N ILE A 132 54.59 -45.86 -15.22
CA ILE A 132 55.81 -46.43 -15.82
C ILE A 132 56.33 -47.60 -14.99
N GLU A 133 56.38 -47.45 -13.67
CA GLU A 133 56.83 -48.51 -12.76
C GLU A 133 55.86 -49.72 -12.73
N LEU A 134 54.55 -49.46 -12.75
CA LEU A 134 53.51 -50.48 -12.81
C LEU A 134 53.58 -51.26 -14.12
N ASN A 135 53.75 -50.59 -15.27
CA ASN A 135 53.93 -51.27 -16.56
C ASN A 135 55.19 -52.15 -16.56
N ARG A 136 56.26 -51.71 -15.91
CA ARG A 136 57.47 -52.52 -15.72
C ARG A 136 57.20 -53.73 -14.81
N LEU A 137 56.49 -53.54 -13.69
CA LEU A 137 56.08 -54.60 -12.78
C LEU A 137 55.14 -55.61 -13.45
N ILE A 138 54.17 -55.16 -14.24
CA ILE A 138 53.27 -56.00 -15.04
C ILE A 138 54.08 -56.82 -16.05
N GLN A 139 55.07 -56.23 -16.73
CA GLN A 139 55.97 -57.01 -17.59
C GLN A 139 56.74 -58.08 -16.81
N GLN A 140 57.29 -57.73 -15.64
CA GLN A 140 58.01 -58.69 -14.78
C GLN A 140 57.08 -59.77 -14.23
N GLN A 141 55.86 -59.42 -13.86
CA GLN A 141 54.85 -60.32 -13.34
C GLN A 141 54.29 -61.22 -14.43
N ASN A 142 54.11 -60.74 -15.67
CA ASN A 142 53.76 -61.58 -16.82
C ASN A 142 54.86 -62.60 -17.14
N VAL A 143 56.13 -62.21 -17.03
CA VAL A 143 57.28 -63.13 -17.17
C VAL A 143 57.32 -64.15 -16.01
N ALA A 144 56.93 -63.76 -14.80
CA ALA A 144 56.87 -64.64 -13.63
C ALA A 144 55.62 -65.55 -13.60
N LEU A 145 54.45 -65.05 -14.03
CA LEU A 145 53.19 -65.80 -14.21
C LEU A 145 53.35 -66.85 -15.32
N SER A 146 54.03 -66.48 -16.42
CA SER A 146 54.48 -67.44 -17.45
C SER A 146 55.36 -68.57 -16.88
N ARG A 147 55.95 -68.40 -15.69
CA ARG A 147 56.77 -69.42 -15.01
C ARG A 147 56.04 -70.17 -13.90
N VAL A 148 54.93 -69.66 -13.34
CA VAL A 148 54.41 -70.16 -12.05
C VAL A 148 52.94 -70.56 -12.04
N SER A 149 52.07 -70.09 -12.94
CA SER A 149 50.64 -70.36 -12.79
C SER A 149 50.08 -71.37 -13.79
N ASN A 150 49.59 -72.49 -13.26
CA ASN A 150 48.62 -73.40 -13.92
C ASN A 150 47.20 -72.78 -14.04
N LEU A 151 47.12 -71.45 -14.17
CA LEU A 151 45.89 -70.69 -14.45
C LEU A 151 46.03 -70.08 -15.84
N SER A 152 44.98 -70.14 -16.65
CA SER A 152 45.00 -69.52 -17.97
C SER A 152 45.06 -67.98 -17.82
N VAL A 153 45.74 -67.32 -18.74
CA VAL A 153 45.92 -65.85 -18.74
C VAL A 153 44.57 -65.13 -18.79
N GLU A 154 43.59 -65.74 -19.46
CA GLU A 154 42.21 -65.27 -19.58
C GLU A 154 41.48 -65.22 -18.24
N ASP A 155 41.57 -66.26 -17.40
CA ASP A 155 40.83 -66.34 -16.14
C ASP A 155 41.30 -65.28 -15.13
N ALA A 156 42.61 -65.03 -15.06
CA ALA A 156 43.19 -64.01 -14.19
C ALA A 156 42.81 -62.59 -14.64
N LYS A 157 42.68 -62.38 -15.95
CA LYS A 157 42.30 -61.10 -16.54
C LYS A 157 40.82 -60.79 -16.29
N GLU A 158 39.97 -61.80 -16.34
CA GLU A 158 38.53 -61.68 -16.11
C GLU A 158 38.22 -61.33 -14.65
N LEU A 159 38.88 -62.01 -13.69
CA LEU A 159 38.72 -61.74 -12.26
C LEU A 159 39.19 -60.33 -11.85
N LEU A 160 40.25 -59.83 -12.50
CA LEU A 160 40.76 -58.47 -12.29
C LEU A 160 39.79 -57.42 -12.84
N LEU A 161 39.26 -57.65 -14.05
CA LEU A 161 38.27 -56.78 -14.69
C LEU A 161 36.96 -56.70 -13.90
N GLU A 162 36.54 -57.79 -13.28
CA GLU A 162 35.30 -57.84 -12.49
C GLU A 162 35.42 -57.06 -11.18
N ASN A 163 36.56 -57.20 -10.48
CA ASN A 163 36.82 -56.40 -9.28
C ASN A 163 36.91 -54.90 -9.59
N LEU A 164 37.61 -54.53 -10.68
CA LEU A 164 37.71 -53.15 -11.14
C LEU A 164 36.32 -52.56 -11.44
N LYS A 165 35.48 -53.30 -12.18
CA LYS A 165 34.11 -52.88 -12.49
C LYS A 165 33.27 -52.62 -11.24
N ARG A 166 33.42 -53.43 -10.19
CA ARG A 166 32.66 -53.28 -8.95
C ARG A 166 33.11 -52.04 -8.15
N GLU A 167 34.41 -51.78 -8.11
CA GLU A 167 34.99 -50.62 -7.43
C GLU A 167 34.57 -49.31 -8.13
N TYR A 168 34.75 -49.23 -9.46
CA TYR A 168 34.35 -48.07 -10.26
C TYR A 168 32.84 -47.79 -10.22
N LYS A 169 32.00 -48.81 -10.06
CA LYS A 169 30.53 -48.62 -9.99
C LYS A 169 30.11 -47.91 -8.70
N THR A 170 30.85 -48.13 -7.61
CA THR A 170 30.58 -47.48 -6.32
C THR A 170 31.08 -46.04 -6.34
N GLU A 171 32.31 -45.82 -6.82
CA GLU A 171 32.88 -44.48 -6.98
C GLU A 171 32.07 -43.62 -7.97
N ALA A 172 31.62 -44.19 -9.10
CA ALA A 172 30.75 -43.49 -10.04
C ALA A 172 29.39 -43.11 -9.43
N ALA A 173 28.85 -43.92 -8.52
CA ALA A 173 27.60 -43.60 -7.83
C ALA A 173 27.76 -42.46 -6.83
N GLU A 174 28.90 -42.41 -6.12
CA GLU A 174 29.23 -41.31 -5.21
C GLU A 174 29.45 -39.99 -5.96
N ILE A 175 30.25 -40.02 -7.03
CA ILE A 175 30.46 -38.85 -7.91
C ILE A 175 29.14 -38.38 -8.53
N TYR A 176 28.31 -39.31 -9.01
CA TYR A 176 26.99 -38.96 -9.55
C TYR A 176 26.10 -38.27 -8.52
N LYS A 177 26.08 -38.79 -7.28
CA LYS A 177 25.32 -38.18 -6.18
C LYS A 177 25.83 -36.78 -5.86
N GLU A 178 27.15 -36.60 -5.76
CA GLU A 178 27.77 -35.29 -5.50
C GLU A 178 27.44 -34.28 -6.62
N ILE A 179 27.49 -34.70 -7.88
CA ILE A 179 27.11 -33.87 -9.04
C ILE A 179 25.63 -33.46 -8.94
N VAL A 180 24.73 -34.39 -8.63
CA VAL A 180 23.28 -34.11 -8.51
C VAL A 180 23.00 -33.17 -7.34
N ASP A 181 23.64 -33.38 -6.19
CA ASP A 181 23.44 -32.55 -5.01
C ASP A 181 24.01 -31.13 -5.22
N SER A 182 25.19 -31.03 -5.83
CA SER A 182 25.78 -29.75 -6.25
C SER A 182 24.91 -29.03 -7.27
N ALA A 183 24.36 -29.75 -8.26
CA ALA A 183 23.44 -29.17 -9.24
C ALA A 183 22.15 -28.62 -8.58
N LYS A 184 21.59 -29.34 -7.59
CA LYS A 184 20.42 -28.87 -6.83
C LYS A 184 20.75 -27.64 -5.98
N GLU A 185 21.90 -27.62 -5.33
CA GLU A 185 22.33 -26.47 -4.52
C GLU A 185 22.53 -25.23 -5.40
N ASN A 186 23.19 -25.39 -6.56
CA ASN A 186 23.39 -24.33 -7.53
C ASN A 186 22.07 -23.84 -8.12
N ALA A 187 21.14 -24.74 -8.46
CA ALA A 187 19.80 -24.38 -8.92
C ALA A 187 19.03 -23.57 -7.87
N THR A 188 19.15 -23.94 -6.59
CA THR A 188 18.51 -23.22 -5.48
C THR A 188 19.09 -21.82 -5.31
N LYS A 189 20.43 -21.68 -5.39
CA LYS A 189 21.10 -20.37 -5.33
C LYS A 189 20.66 -19.48 -6.50
N GLU A 190 20.58 -20.04 -7.70
CA GLU A 190 20.19 -19.29 -8.89
C GLU A 190 18.71 -18.91 -8.87
N ALA A 191 17.82 -19.79 -8.42
CA ALA A 191 16.41 -19.47 -8.22
C ALA A 191 16.22 -18.32 -7.24
N ARG A 192 16.94 -18.33 -6.10
CA ARG A 192 16.94 -17.21 -5.15
C ARG A 192 17.44 -15.92 -5.80
N ARG A 193 18.51 -15.98 -6.60
CA ARG A 193 19.03 -14.80 -7.33
C ARG A 193 17.97 -14.21 -8.26
N ILE A 194 17.32 -15.04 -9.07
CA ILE A 194 16.28 -14.63 -10.02
C ILE A 194 15.08 -14.01 -9.30
N ILE A 195 14.60 -14.65 -8.23
CA ILE A 195 13.47 -14.14 -7.44
C ILE A 195 13.83 -12.80 -6.80
N THR A 196 14.99 -12.68 -6.16
CA THR A 196 15.43 -11.42 -5.54
C THR A 196 15.53 -10.30 -6.58
N MET A 197 16.12 -10.56 -7.74
CA MET A 197 16.20 -9.57 -8.82
C MET A 197 14.83 -9.18 -9.37
N ALA A 198 13.90 -10.14 -9.48
CA ALA A 198 12.54 -9.85 -9.91
C ALA A 198 11.81 -8.97 -8.89
N ILE A 199 12.03 -9.19 -7.59
CA ILE A 199 11.48 -8.36 -6.51
C ILE A 199 12.11 -6.96 -6.52
N GLU A 200 13.43 -6.84 -6.63
CA GLU A 200 14.13 -5.54 -6.68
C GLU A 200 13.68 -4.65 -7.83
N LYS A 201 13.38 -5.25 -9.00
CA LYS A 201 12.83 -4.53 -10.15
C LYS A 201 11.39 -4.04 -9.93
N ASN A 202 10.67 -4.58 -8.94
CA ASN A 202 9.29 -4.24 -8.64
C ASN A 202 9.19 -3.43 -7.33
N ALA A 203 9.41 -2.11 -7.44
CA ALA A 203 9.18 -1.13 -6.38
C ALA A 203 7.85 -0.39 -6.63
N SER A 204 6.74 -0.94 -6.12
CA SER A 204 5.41 -0.34 -6.24
C SER A 204 4.94 0.19 -4.88
N ASP A 205 4.39 1.42 -4.85
CA ASP A 205 3.75 1.98 -3.66
C ASP A 205 2.38 1.31 -3.43
N HIS A 206 2.10 0.90 -2.20
CA HIS A 206 0.86 0.16 -1.88
C HIS A 206 -0.11 1.04 -1.07
N CYS A 207 -1.35 1.15 -1.57
CA CYS A 207 -2.48 1.67 -0.80
C CYS A 207 -3.39 0.51 -0.38
N VAL A 208 -3.60 0.37 0.93
CA VAL A 208 -4.61 -0.55 1.48
C VAL A 208 -5.95 0.14 1.40
N ASP A 209 -6.83 -0.33 0.51
CA ASP A 209 -8.18 0.20 0.37
C ASP A 209 -9.16 -0.54 1.28
N THR A 210 -10.04 0.23 1.93
CA THR A 210 -11.03 -0.31 2.87
C THR A 210 -12.27 -0.76 2.09
N SER A 211 -12.92 -1.85 2.50
CA SER A 211 -14.15 -2.38 1.87
C SER A 211 -15.38 -1.48 2.02
N VAL A 212 -15.26 -0.38 2.78
CA VAL A 212 -16.32 0.56 3.07
C VAL A 212 -15.91 1.93 2.54
N SER A 213 -16.80 2.55 1.76
CA SER A 213 -16.60 3.93 1.28
C SER A 213 -17.35 4.88 2.21
N VAL A 214 -16.60 5.68 2.96
CA VAL A 214 -17.14 6.74 3.80
C VAL A 214 -17.11 8.04 3.00
N VAL A 215 -18.25 8.71 2.88
CA VAL A 215 -18.34 10.03 2.25
C VAL A 215 -18.52 11.07 3.35
N SER A 216 -17.53 11.95 3.50
CA SER A 216 -17.62 13.11 4.38
C SER A 216 -18.58 14.14 3.81
N LEU A 217 -19.51 14.61 4.64
CA LEU A 217 -20.47 15.65 4.32
C LEU A 217 -20.02 16.99 4.92
N PRO A 218 -20.30 18.14 4.27
CA PRO A 218 -19.87 19.43 4.79
C PRO A 218 -20.67 19.91 6.01
N SER A 219 -21.85 19.35 6.25
CA SER A 219 -22.70 19.64 7.40
C SER A 219 -23.84 18.62 7.56
N ASP A 220 -24.38 18.50 8.76
CA ASP A 220 -25.58 17.68 9.03
C ASP A 220 -26.85 18.22 8.34
N GLU A 221 -26.88 19.51 7.98
CA GLU A 221 -27.95 20.07 7.15
C GLU A 221 -27.98 19.40 5.77
N ILE A 222 -26.79 19.19 5.17
CA ILE A 222 -26.66 18.50 3.89
C ILE A 222 -27.05 17.02 4.04
N LYS A 223 -26.70 16.38 5.16
CA LYS A 223 -27.15 15.02 5.51
C LYS A 223 -28.68 14.93 5.50
N GLY A 224 -29.38 15.87 6.14
CA GLY A 224 -30.85 15.94 6.13
C GLY A 224 -31.46 16.14 4.74
N ARG A 225 -30.80 16.93 3.86
CA ARG A 225 -31.26 17.16 2.48
C ARG A 225 -31.04 15.95 1.57
N ILE A 226 -29.96 15.20 1.77
CA ILE A 226 -29.67 13.95 1.05
C ILE A 226 -30.70 12.88 1.41
N ILE A 227 -31.12 12.81 2.68
CA ILE A 227 -32.22 11.93 3.12
C ILE A 227 -33.53 12.38 2.46
N GLY A 228 -33.82 13.69 2.54
CA GLY A 228 -35.06 14.28 2.04
C GLY A 228 -36.28 13.95 2.92
N ARG A 229 -37.40 14.62 2.68
CA ARG A 229 -38.65 14.37 3.43
C ARG A 229 -39.09 12.92 3.24
N ASP A 230 -39.26 12.18 4.34
CA ASP A 230 -39.64 10.76 4.37
C ASP A 230 -38.64 9.80 3.70
N GLY A 231 -37.38 10.22 3.55
CA GLY A 231 -36.35 9.42 2.87
C GLY A 231 -36.53 9.35 1.35
N ARG A 232 -37.29 10.28 0.74
CA ARG A 232 -37.57 10.24 -0.71
C ARG A 232 -36.32 10.35 -1.58
N ASN A 233 -35.36 11.19 -1.19
CA ASN A 233 -34.15 11.41 -1.97
C ASN A 233 -33.19 10.23 -1.83
N ILE A 234 -33.02 9.70 -0.61
CA ILE A 234 -32.18 8.53 -0.38
C ILE A 234 -32.76 7.29 -1.08
N LYS A 235 -34.08 7.07 -1.03
CA LYS A 235 -34.73 5.97 -1.77
C LYS A 235 -34.54 6.09 -3.29
N ALA A 236 -34.68 7.29 -3.85
CA ALA A 236 -34.43 7.53 -5.27
C ALA A 236 -32.96 7.26 -5.63
N PHE A 237 -32.02 7.67 -4.77
CA PHE A 237 -30.59 7.39 -4.93
C PHE A 237 -30.27 5.90 -4.84
N GLU A 238 -30.81 5.18 -3.85
CA GLU A 238 -30.62 3.74 -3.68
C GLU A 238 -31.23 2.97 -4.85
N ALA A 239 -32.40 3.39 -5.36
CA ALA A 239 -33.02 2.78 -6.53
C ALA A 239 -32.22 3.02 -7.81
N ALA A 240 -31.70 4.23 -8.01
CA ALA A 240 -30.93 4.58 -9.21
C ALA A 240 -29.52 3.95 -9.21
N THR A 241 -28.86 3.87 -8.07
CA THR A 241 -27.48 3.33 -7.96
C THR A 241 -27.42 1.83 -7.65
N GLY A 242 -28.47 1.27 -7.05
CA GLY A 242 -28.48 -0.07 -6.47
C GLY A 242 -27.56 -0.23 -5.25
N VAL A 243 -27.16 0.87 -4.61
CA VAL A 243 -26.27 0.89 -3.43
C VAL A 243 -27.08 1.31 -2.21
N LYS A 244 -26.93 0.59 -1.09
CA LYS A 244 -27.58 0.92 0.17
C LYS A 244 -26.79 2.01 0.91
N VAL A 245 -27.47 3.04 1.36
CA VAL A 245 -26.86 4.14 2.11
C VAL A 245 -27.20 3.96 3.59
N ILE A 246 -26.18 3.72 4.41
CA ILE A 246 -26.32 3.60 5.85
C ILE A 246 -26.09 4.97 6.46
N VAL A 247 -27.14 5.49 7.10
CA VAL A 247 -27.12 6.74 7.84
C VAL A 247 -27.16 6.36 9.32
N ASP A 248 -26.04 6.58 10.01
CA ASP A 248 -25.91 6.30 11.45
C ASP A 248 -25.77 7.62 12.23
N ASP A 249 -25.66 7.54 13.56
CA ASP A 249 -25.46 8.67 14.48
C ASP A 249 -24.09 9.35 14.32
N THR A 250 -23.22 8.83 13.45
CA THR A 250 -21.96 9.48 13.07
C THR A 250 -22.25 10.86 12.42
N PRO A 251 -21.79 11.98 13.02
CA PRO A 251 -21.99 13.31 12.47
C PRO A 251 -21.25 13.47 11.14
N GLU A 252 -21.81 14.24 10.22
CA GLU A 252 -21.13 14.66 8.98
C GLU A 252 -20.61 13.53 8.08
N ALA A 253 -21.14 12.31 8.18
CA ALA A 253 -20.73 11.18 7.35
C ALA A 253 -21.90 10.27 6.96
N VAL A 254 -21.79 9.66 5.77
CA VAL A 254 -22.65 8.57 5.30
C VAL A 254 -21.82 7.40 4.80
N VAL A 255 -22.32 6.19 5.04
CA VAL A 255 -21.62 4.95 4.68
C VAL A 255 -22.31 4.30 3.49
N LEU A 256 -21.56 4.03 2.43
CA LEU A 256 -22.06 3.33 1.25
C LEU A 256 -21.78 1.83 1.35
N SER A 257 -22.84 1.02 1.28
CA SER A 257 -22.76 -0.43 1.32
C SER A 257 -23.30 -1.05 0.04
N SER A 258 -22.44 -1.79 -0.66
CA SER A 258 -22.75 -2.53 -1.89
C SER A 258 -21.77 -3.68 -2.04
N PHE A 259 -22.22 -4.81 -2.58
CA PHE A 259 -21.36 -5.93 -2.94
C PHE A 259 -20.59 -5.65 -4.24
N ASP A 260 -21.18 -4.90 -5.17
CA ASP A 260 -20.54 -4.44 -6.42
C ASP A 260 -19.73 -3.16 -6.14
N PRO A 261 -18.39 -3.23 -6.26
CA PRO A 261 -17.53 -2.08 -6.00
C PRO A 261 -17.64 -1.00 -7.08
N VAL A 262 -17.99 -1.34 -8.32
CA VAL A 262 -18.17 -0.35 -9.40
C VAL A 262 -19.41 0.48 -9.12
N ARG A 263 -20.52 -0.16 -8.70
CA ARG A 263 -21.72 0.57 -8.24
C ARG A 263 -21.43 1.44 -7.03
N ARG A 264 -20.60 0.95 -6.09
CA ARG A 264 -20.19 1.73 -4.91
C ARG A 264 -19.45 3.00 -5.30
N GLU A 265 -18.57 2.91 -6.30
CA GLU A 265 -17.85 4.08 -6.84
C GLU A 265 -18.78 5.06 -7.57
N ILE A 266 -19.70 4.54 -8.39
CA ILE A 266 -20.73 5.36 -9.05
C ILE A 266 -21.54 6.12 -8.00
N ALA A 267 -21.95 5.44 -6.92
CA ALA A 267 -22.67 6.06 -5.81
C ALA A 267 -21.83 7.14 -5.09
N ARG A 268 -20.54 6.89 -4.85
CA ARG A 268 -19.61 7.86 -4.23
C ARG A 268 -19.50 9.14 -5.07
N ILE A 269 -19.20 9.01 -6.36
CA ILE A 269 -19.08 10.14 -7.29
C ILE A 269 -20.42 10.88 -7.42
N THR A 270 -21.53 10.14 -7.46
CA THR A 270 -22.87 10.73 -7.50
C THR A 270 -23.14 11.56 -6.25
N LEU A 271 -22.84 11.06 -5.04
CA LEU A 271 -23.00 11.81 -3.79
C LEU A 271 -22.13 13.07 -3.77
N GLU A 272 -20.87 12.99 -4.20
CA GLU A 272 -19.99 14.17 -4.31
C GLU A 272 -20.57 15.24 -5.25
N LYS A 273 -21.17 14.83 -6.37
CA LYS A 273 -21.86 15.74 -7.29
C LYS A 273 -23.14 16.30 -6.70
N ILE A 274 -23.90 15.52 -5.93
CA ILE A 274 -25.09 15.98 -5.21
C ILE A 274 -24.70 17.02 -4.16
N ILE A 275 -23.62 16.80 -3.40
CA ILE A 275 -23.14 17.75 -2.39
C ILE A 275 -22.75 19.09 -3.03
N LYS A 276 -22.05 19.05 -4.18
CA LYS A 276 -21.71 20.27 -4.94
C LYS A 276 -22.96 20.98 -5.47
N ASN A 277 -23.95 20.22 -5.94
CA ASN A 277 -25.20 20.77 -6.48
C ASN A 277 -26.23 20.99 -5.36
N HIS A 278 -26.40 22.23 -4.91
CA HIS A 278 -27.26 22.60 -3.77
C HIS A 278 -28.78 22.37 -3.99
N LYS A 279 -29.22 21.59 -4.99
CA LYS A 279 -30.62 21.25 -5.28
C LYS A 279 -30.72 19.74 -5.47
N ILE A 280 -31.38 19.07 -4.53
CA ILE A 280 -31.54 17.61 -4.49
C ILE A 280 -33.01 17.27 -4.78
N ASN A 281 -33.27 16.59 -5.90
CA ASN A 281 -34.58 16.04 -6.25
C ASN A 281 -34.42 14.68 -6.98
N PRO A 282 -35.45 13.82 -7.02
CA PRO A 282 -35.34 12.48 -7.60
C PRO A 282 -34.88 12.45 -9.07
N GLN A 283 -35.49 13.25 -9.95
CA GLN A 283 -35.10 13.28 -11.38
C GLN A 283 -33.62 13.66 -11.57
N ARG A 284 -33.11 14.64 -10.82
CA ARG A 284 -31.71 15.05 -10.95
C ARG A 284 -30.75 14.03 -10.36
N ILE A 285 -31.19 13.25 -9.37
CA ILE A 285 -30.39 12.13 -8.85
C ILE A 285 -30.17 11.12 -9.97
N GLU A 286 -31.23 10.72 -10.69
CA GLU A 286 -31.13 9.80 -11.83
C GLU A 286 -30.20 10.35 -12.93
N ASP A 287 -30.35 11.62 -13.30
CA ASP A 287 -29.46 12.28 -14.27
C ASP A 287 -27.99 12.26 -13.83
N LEU A 288 -27.73 12.55 -12.55
CA LEU A 288 -26.39 12.57 -11.98
C LEU A 288 -25.77 11.17 -11.92
N VAL A 289 -26.56 10.14 -11.64
CA VAL A 289 -26.13 8.74 -11.69
C VAL A 289 -25.70 8.38 -13.11
N SER A 290 -26.51 8.68 -14.14
CA SER A 290 -26.14 8.40 -15.54
C SER A 290 -24.85 9.12 -15.97
N HIS A 291 -24.62 10.33 -15.47
CA HIS A 291 -23.36 11.05 -15.69
C HIS A 291 -22.18 10.42 -14.95
N ALA A 292 -22.38 9.94 -13.72
CA ALA A 292 -21.36 9.24 -12.94
C ALA A 292 -21.00 7.89 -13.57
N GLU A 293 -21.96 7.12 -14.08
CA GLU A 293 -21.72 5.87 -14.82
C GLU A 293 -20.78 6.09 -16.01
N LYS A 294 -21.08 7.08 -16.86
CA LYS A 294 -20.23 7.44 -18.01
C LYS A 294 -18.83 7.89 -17.61
N GLU A 295 -18.69 8.49 -16.42
CA GLU A 295 -17.40 8.93 -15.90
C GLU A 295 -16.59 7.75 -15.36
N VAL A 296 -17.21 6.86 -14.58
CA VAL A 296 -16.59 5.63 -14.08
C VAL A 296 -16.17 4.73 -15.23
N ASP A 297 -17.00 4.57 -16.27
CA ASP A 297 -16.62 3.79 -17.46
C ASP A 297 -15.37 4.34 -18.17
N LYS A 298 -15.22 5.67 -18.23
CA LYS A 298 -14.01 6.31 -18.77
C LYS A 298 -12.80 6.05 -17.88
N LEU A 299 -12.97 6.08 -16.55
CA LEU A 299 -11.93 5.79 -15.58
C LEU A 299 -11.48 4.33 -15.65
N ILE A 300 -12.43 3.39 -15.76
CA ILE A 300 -12.19 1.96 -16.00
C ILE A 300 -11.37 1.77 -17.28
N TRP A 301 -11.83 2.38 -18.38
CA TRP A 301 -11.13 2.29 -19.66
C TRP A 301 -9.70 2.81 -19.58
N ARG A 302 -9.49 3.98 -18.96
CA ARG A 302 -8.15 4.56 -18.76
C ARG A 302 -7.26 3.66 -17.91
N ALA A 303 -7.76 3.18 -16.77
CA ALA A 303 -7.00 2.31 -15.88
C ALA A 303 -6.51 1.04 -16.57
N GLY A 304 -7.39 0.38 -17.36
CA GLY A 304 -7.00 -0.80 -18.14
C GLY A 304 -5.91 -0.49 -19.17
N ASN A 305 -6.02 0.64 -19.88
CA ASN A 305 -5.01 1.05 -20.88
C ASN A 305 -3.67 1.42 -20.23
N GLU A 306 -3.69 2.12 -19.10
CA GLU A 306 -2.49 2.50 -18.35
C GLU A 306 -1.70 1.26 -17.91
N VAL A 307 -2.38 0.25 -17.34
CA VAL A 307 -1.73 -1.00 -16.92
C VAL A 307 -1.17 -1.77 -18.12
N ILE A 308 -1.92 -1.89 -19.21
CA ILE A 308 -1.45 -2.54 -20.44
C ILE A 308 -0.19 -1.86 -21.00
N ALA A 309 -0.15 -0.53 -20.93
CA ALA A 309 1.01 0.25 -21.37
C ALA A 309 2.22 0.05 -20.45
N ARG A 310 2.03 0.12 -19.11
CA ARG A 310 3.11 -0.09 -18.13
C ARG A 310 3.71 -1.50 -18.23
N VAL A 311 2.87 -2.51 -18.31
CA VAL A 311 3.26 -3.94 -18.35
C VAL A 311 3.70 -4.37 -19.77
N SER A 312 3.48 -3.55 -20.81
CA SER A 312 3.95 -3.81 -22.18
C SER A 312 3.47 -5.15 -22.76
N VAL A 313 2.19 -5.51 -22.55
CA VAL A 313 1.59 -6.77 -23.05
C VAL A 313 1.12 -6.72 -24.51
N GLY A 314 1.19 -5.54 -25.15
CA GLY A 314 0.81 -5.33 -26.56
C GLY A 314 -0.68 -5.12 -26.77
N ARG A 315 -1.19 -5.51 -27.96
CA ARG A 315 -2.60 -5.34 -28.32
C ARG A 315 -3.50 -6.28 -27.51
N MET A 316 -4.69 -5.82 -27.18
CA MET A 316 -5.69 -6.55 -26.40
C MET A 316 -7.09 -6.20 -26.90
N HIS A 317 -8.04 -7.14 -26.79
CA HIS A 317 -9.42 -6.90 -27.17
C HIS A 317 -10.07 -5.82 -26.27
N PRO A 318 -10.78 -4.82 -26.81
CA PRO A 318 -11.39 -3.73 -26.03
C PRO A 318 -12.23 -4.18 -24.82
N GLU A 319 -12.96 -5.30 -24.95
CA GLU A 319 -13.76 -5.87 -23.85
C GLU A 319 -12.86 -6.32 -22.68
N LEU A 320 -11.74 -7.00 -22.96
CA LEU A 320 -10.78 -7.41 -21.93
C LEU A 320 -10.13 -6.20 -21.24
N ILE A 321 -9.88 -5.12 -21.99
CA ILE A 321 -9.34 -3.87 -21.41
C ILE A 321 -10.33 -3.29 -20.39
N ARG A 322 -11.63 -3.30 -20.70
CA ARG A 322 -12.68 -2.86 -19.76
C ARG A 322 -12.76 -3.76 -18.54
N ILE A 323 -12.77 -5.07 -18.73
CA ILE A 323 -12.86 -6.05 -17.64
C ILE A 323 -11.65 -5.92 -16.72
N LEU A 324 -10.44 -5.81 -17.29
CA LEU A 324 -9.22 -5.54 -16.54
C LEU A 324 -9.34 -4.24 -15.73
N GLY A 325 -9.80 -3.15 -16.36
CA GLY A 325 -10.00 -1.88 -15.69
C GLY A 325 -10.99 -1.92 -14.51
N ARG A 326 -11.99 -2.82 -14.54
CA ARG A 326 -12.95 -3.01 -13.43
C ARG A 326 -12.25 -3.51 -12.16
N LEU A 327 -11.16 -4.26 -12.28
CA LEU A 327 -10.37 -4.73 -11.14
C LEU A 327 -9.82 -3.58 -10.29
N LYS A 328 -9.73 -2.35 -10.83
CA LYS A 328 -9.34 -1.15 -10.08
C LYS A 328 -10.23 -0.90 -8.87
N TYR A 329 -11.50 -1.28 -8.93
CA TYR A 329 -12.44 -1.09 -7.83
C TYR A 329 -12.59 -2.34 -6.97
N ARG A 330 -12.04 -3.47 -7.42
CA ARG A 330 -12.11 -4.73 -6.69
C ARG A 330 -10.97 -4.81 -5.67
N THR A 331 -11.33 -5.13 -4.44
CA THR A 331 -10.35 -5.50 -3.41
C THR A 331 -10.48 -6.97 -3.03
N SER A 332 -9.35 -7.62 -2.76
CA SER A 332 -9.26 -8.99 -2.27
C SER A 332 -8.24 -9.03 -1.15
N TYR A 333 -8.63 -9.50 0.04
CA TYR A 333 -7.79 -9.52 1.24
C TYR A 333 -7.15 -8.15 1.59
N GLY A 334 -7.83 -7.04 1.27
CA GLY A 334 -7.35 -5.67 1.52
C GLY A 334 -6.41 -5.09 0.47
N GLN A 335 -6.12 -5.85 -0.60
CA GLN A 335 -5.34 -5.38 -1.75
C GLN A 335 -6.22 -5.04 -2.94
N ASN A 336 -5.83 -4.03 -3.70
CA ASN A 336 -6.43 -3.73 -4.99
C ASN A 336 -6.08 -4.81 -6.02
N VAL A 337 -7.08 -5.44 -6.64
CA VAL A 337 -6.84 -6.60 -7.54
C VAL A 337 -6.16 -6.19 -8.84
N LEU A 338 -6.41 -4.98 -9.37
CA LEU A 338 -5.72 -4.51 -10.57
C LEU A 338 -4.23 -4.30 -10.30
N GLN A 339 -3.90 -3.65 -9.17
CA GLN A 339 -2.52 -3.45 -8.76
C GLN A 339 -1.81 -4.78 -8.52
N HIS A 340 -2.46 -5.71 -7.81
CA HIS A 340 -1.95 -7.07 -7.62
C HIS A 340 -1.68 -7.77 -8.98
N SER A 341 -2.62 -7.72 -9.92
CA SER A 341 -2.46 -8.32 -11.25
C SER A 341 -1.31 -7.68 -12.04
N GLU A 342 -1.12 -6.36 -11.91
CA GLU A 342 0.01 -5.64 -12.50
C GLU A 342 1.35 -6.09 -11.90
N GLU A 343 1.43 -6.29 -10.59
CA GLU A 343 2.63 -6.77 -9.90
C GLU A 343 2.96 -8.22 -10.27
N VAL A 344 1.96 -9.10 -10.28
CA VAL A 344 2.12 -10.50 -10.69
C VAL A 344 2.62 -10.55 -12.13
N ALA A 345 2.06 -9.72 -13.02
CA ALA A 345 2.55 -9.61 -14.39
C ALA A 345 4.02 -9.15 -14.43
N ALA A 346 4.39 -8.10 -13.70
CA ALA A 346 5.76 -7.59 -13.67
C ALA A 346 6.76 -8.62 -13.15
N LEU A 347 6.44 -9.32 -12.05
CA LEU A 347 7.28 -10.37 -11.46
C LEU A 347 7.42 -11.57 -12.40
N ALA A 348 6.32 -12.07 -12.95
CA ALA A 348 6.34 -13.18 -13.90
C ALA A 348 7.16 -12.82 -15.16
N GLY A 349 7.01 -11.59 -15.65
CA GLY A 349 7.81 -11.04 -16.74
C GLY A 349 9.30 -11.02 -16.45
N ALA A 350 9.70 -10.46 -15.30
CA ALA A 350 11.10 -10.38 -14.90
C ALA A 350 11.74 -11.77 -14.70
N MET A 351 11.02 -12.70 -14.06
CA MET A 351 11.50 -14.08 -13.92
C MET A 351 11.63 -14.79 -15.27
N ALA A 352 10.66 -14.58 -16.17
CA ALA A 352 10.70 -15.16 -17.52
C ALA A 352 11.89 -14.62 -18.34
N GLU A 353 12.26 -13.34 -18.20
CA GLU A 353 13.43 -12.75 -18.87
C GLU A 353 14.73 -13.41 -18.42
N GLU A 354 14.95 -13.58 -17.11
CA GLU A 354 16.14 -14.25 -16.58
C GLU A 354 16.23 -15.72 -17.00
N LEU A 355 15.08 -16.40 -17.12
CA LEU A 355 14.99 -17.79 -17.57
C LEU A 355 14.95 -17.94 -19.09
N LYS A 356 15.12 -16.86 -19.86
CA LYS A 356 15.09 -16.83 -21.33
C LYS A 356 13.78 -17.37 -21.93
N LEU A 357 12.68 -17.19 -21.23
CA LEU A 357 11.31 -17.49 -21.68
C LEU A 357 10.66 -16.26 -22.32
N ASN A 358 9.48 -16.42 -22.91
CA ASN A 358 8.73 -15.31 -23.50
C ASN A 358 8.15 -14.40 -22.41
N ALA A 359 8.89 -13.33 -22.09
CA ALA A 359 8.51 -12.34 -21.09
C ALA A 359 7.17 -11.67 -21.35
N LYS A 360 6.85 -11.37 -22.62
CA LYS A 360 5.59 -10.72 -22.99
C LYS A 360 4.39 -11.63 -22.73
N LEU A 361 4.54 -12.92 -23.02
CA LEU A 361 3.52 -13.93 -22.73
C LEU A 361 3.36 -14.13 -21.22
N ALA A 362 4.47 -14.16 -20.46
CA ALA A 362 4.44 -14.28 -19.01
C ALA A 362 3.74 -13.09 -18.34
N ARG A 363 4.03 -11.87 -18.79
CA ARG A 363 3.33 -10.66 -18.35
C ARG A 363 1.84 -10.71 -18.65
N ARG A 364 1.45 -11.18 -19.84
CA ARG A 364 0.05 -11.32 -20.22
C ARG A 364 -0.67 -12.37 -19.37
N ALA A 365 -0.03 -13.50 -19.11
CA ALA A 365 -0.55 -14.56 -18.25
C ALA A 365 -0.72 -14.08 -16.80
N GLY A 366 0.30 -13.40 -16.25
CA GLY A 366 0.23 -12.83 -14.90
C GLY A 366 -0.83 -11.73 -14.76
N LEU A 367 -1.06 -10.93 -15.81
CA LEU A 367 -2.10 -9.90 -15.77
C LEU A 367 -3.52 -10.47 -15.75
N PHE A 368 -3.70 -11.68 -16.30
CA PHE A 368 -5.02 -12.29 -16.48
C PHE A 368 -5.36 -13.37 -15.47
N HIS A 369 -4.41 -13.84 -14.66
CA HIS A 369 -4.62 -14.95 -13.73
C HIS A 369 -5.89 -14.78 -12.88
N ASP A 370 -6.17 -13.53 -12.46
CA ASP A 370 -7.29 -13.15 -11.59
C ASP A 370 -8.43 -12.40 -12.31
N ILE A 371 -8.45 -12.35 -13.65
CA ILE A 371 -9.38 -11.51 -14.42
C ILE A 371 -10.86 -11.83 -14.15
N GLY A 372 -11.17 -13.07 -13.77
CA GLY A 372 -12.53 -13.49 -13.42
C GLY A 372 -13.11 -12.79 -12.19
N LYS A 373 -12.27 -12.23 -11.29
CA LYS A 373 -12.72 -11.44 -10.12
C LYS A 373 -13.46 -10.16 -10.51
N ALA A 374 -13.35 -9.71 -11.76
CA ALA A 374 -14.10 -8.57 -12.29
C ALA A 374 -15.57 -8.90 -12.63
N MET A 375 -15.91 -10.17 -12.78
CA MET A 375 -17.19 -10.66 -13.32
C MET A 375 -17.91 -11.67 -12.41
N SER A 376 -17.29 -12.11 -11.31
CA SER A 376 -17.81 -13.19 -10.45
C SER A 376 -19.13 -12.92 -9.71
N GLN A 377 -19.67 -11.71 -9.78
CA GLN A 377 -20.98 -11.37 -9.22
C GLN A 377 -22.12 -11.47 -10.24
N ASP A 378 -21.79 -11.42 -11.53
CA ASP A 378 -22.78 -11.40 -12.62
C ASP A 378 -22.96 -12.79 -13.27
N MET A 379 -22.09 -13.75 -12.93
CA MET A 379 -22.03 -15.08 -13.56
C MET A 379 -21.88 -16.18 -12.49
N GLU A 380 -22.54 -17.32 -12.69
CA GLU A 380 -22.36 -18.50 -11.85
C GLU A 380 -21.02 -19.18 -12.14
N GLY A 381 -20.25 -19.51 -11.09
CA GLY A 381 -18.96 -20.20 -11.20
C GLY A 381 -17.88 -19.62 -10.30
N THR A 382 -16.73 -20.30 -10.19
CA THR A 382 -15.55 -19.75 -9.53
C THR A 382 -14.91 -18.66 -10.40
N HIS A 383 -14.14 -17.73 -9.81
CA HIS A 383 -13.46 -16.71 -10.62
C HIS A 383 -12.46 -17.34 -11.60
N THR A 384 -11.88 -18.51 -11.26
CA THR A 384 -11.06 -19.30 -12.16
C THR A 384 -11.84 -19.73 -13.41
N GLN A 385 -13.02 -20.35 -13.23
CA GLN A 385 -13.87 -20.82 -14.33
C GLN A 385 -14.28 -19.67 -15.26
N ILE A 386 -14.74 -18.55 -14.66
CA ILE A 386 -15.14 -17.35 -15.40
C ILE A 386 -13.95 -16.76 -16.18
N GLY A 387 -12.76 -16.73 -15.58
CA GLY A 387 -11.54 -16.28 -16.24
C GLY A 387 -11.16 -17.15 -17.44
N ILE A 388 -11.27 -18.49 -17.31
CA ILE A 388 -11.00 -19.44 -18.39
C ILE A 388 -11.97 -19.23 -19.55
N GLU A 389 -13.28 -19.13 -19.26
CA GLU A 389 -14.30 -18.90 -20.29
C GLU A 389 -14.07 -17.59 -21.03
N LEU A 390 -13.74 -16.51 -20.29
CA LEU A 390 -13.43 -15.22 -20.86
C LEU A 390 -12.20 -15.27 -21.78
N ALA A 391 -11.12 -15.90 -21.32
CA ALA A 391 -9.89 -16.07 -22.09
C ALA A 391 -10.14 -16.90 -23.36
N LYS A 392 -10.93 -17.98 -23.27
CA LYS A 392 -11.32 -18.81 -24.43
C LYS A 392 -12.19 -18.02 -25.42
N LYS A 393 -13.20 -17.30 -24.95
CA LYS A 393 -14.09 -16.46 -25.77
C LYS A 393 -13.29 -15.44 -26.60
N HIS A 394 -12.23 -14.88 -26.03
CA HIS A 394 -11.38 -13.90 -26.69
C HIS A 394 -10.14 -14.49 -27.39
N HIS A 395 -10.07 -15.81 -27.55
CA HIS A 395 -9.01 -16.51 -28.26
C HIS A 395 -7.60 -16.21 -27.72
N GLU A 396 -7.47 -16.12 -26.39
CA GLU A 396 -6.18 -15.99 -25.73
C GLU A 396 -5.34 -17.26 -25.85
N ASP A 397 -4.02 -17.11 -25.68
CA ASP A 397 -3.07 -18.21 -25.77
C ASP A 397 -3.37 -19.30 -24.71
N SER A 398 -3.20 -20.56 -25.10
CA SER A 398 -3.31 -21.73 -24.21
C SER A 398 -2.50 -21.60 -22.91
N VAL A 399 -1.33 -20.95 -22.95
CA VAL A 399 -0.51 -20.69 -21.76
C VAL A 399 -1.18 -19.70 -20.81
N VAL A 400 -1.85 -18.67 -21.33
CA VAL A 400 -2.61 -17.71 -20.52
C VAL A 400 -3.81 -18.41 -19.88
N ILE A 401 -4.52 -19.25 -20.64
CA ILE A 401 -5.65 -20.04 -20.13
C ILE A 401 -5.18 -20.99 -19.03
N ASN A 402 -4.07 -21.70 -19.21
CA ASN A 402 -3.53 -22.59 -18.19
C ASN A 402 -3.04 -21.84 -16.96
N ALA A 403 -2.43 -20.65 -17.10
CA ALA A 403 -2.04 -19.83 -15.95
C ALA A 403 -3.26 -19.40 -15.12
N ILE A 404 -4.39 -19.08 -15.76
CA ILE A 404 -5.65 -18.83 -15.05
C ILE A 404 -6.10 -20.13 -14.37
N ALA A 405 -6.09 -21.28 -15.04
CA ALA A 405 -6.55 -22.54 -14.46
C ALA A 405 -5.69 -23.04 -13.29
N SER A 406 -4.38 -22.82 -13.32
CA SER A 406 -3.44 -23.46 -12.38
C SER A 406 -3.05 -22.59 -11.17
N HIS A 407 -3.38 -21.29 -11.15
CA HIS A 407 -2.88 -20.40 -10.08
C HIS A 407 -3.44 -20.70 -8.68
N HIS A 408 -4.59 -21.37 -8.59
CA HIS A 408 -5.16 -21.90 -7.35
C HIS A 408 -5.02 -23.42 -7.21
N GLU A 409 -4.16 -24.04 -8.02
CA GLU A 409 -3.95 -25.50 -8.06
C GLU A 409 -5.21 -26.29 -8.46
N ASP A 410 -6.20 -25.65 -9.10
CA ASP A 410 -7.40 -26.31 -9.65
C ASP A 410 -7.04 -27.27 -10.80
N GLU A 411 -6.03 -26.90 -11.59
CA GLU A 411 -5.45 -27.73 -12.66
C GLU A 411 -3.91 -27.73 -12.58
N ALA A 412 -3.29 -28.75 -13.15
CA ALA A 412 -1.83 -28.83 -13.23
C ALA A 412 -1.27 -27.74 -14.16
N ALA A 413 -0.20 -27.07 -13.72
CA ALA A 413 0.56 -26.15 -14.57
C ALA A 413 1.25 -26.93 -15.69
N THR A 414 0.86 -26.70 -16.94
CA THR A 414 1.41 -27.39 -18.12
C THR A 414 2.54 -26.61 -18.80
N SER A 415 2.80 -25.38 -18.35
CA SER A 415 3.83 -24.49 -18.87
C SER A 415 4.67 -23.91 -17.75
N LEU A 416 5.97 -23.71 -18.00
CA LEU A 416 6.86 -22.99 -17.08
C LEU A 416 6.35 -21.59 -16.76
N ILE A 417 5.69 -20.92 -17.72
CA ILE A 417 5.10 -19.60 -17.49
C ILE A 417 3.98 -19.67 -16.44
N SER A 418 3.14 -20.70 -16.48
CA SER A 418 2.07 -20.90 -15.49
C SER A 418 2.67 -21.06 -14.08
N VAL A 419 3.76 -21.83 -13.97
CA VAL A 419 4.50 -21.98 -12.70
C VAL A 419 5.07 -20.64 -12.21
N LEU A 420 5.62 -19.83 -13.11
CA LEU A 420 6.11 -18.48 -12.78
C LEU A 420 4.98 -17.54 -12.33
N VAL A 421 3.78 -17.65 -12.92
CA VAL A 421 2.61 -16.88 -12.48
C VAL A 421 2.18 -17.29 -11.08
N CYS A 422 2.09 -18.59 -10.77
CA CYS A 422 1.80 -19.06 -9.41
C CYS A 422 2.84 -18.55 -8.39
N ALA A 423 4.13 -18.60 -8.75
CA ALA A 423 5.19 -18.07 -7.90
C ALA A 423 5.07 -16.55 -7.70
N ALA A 424 4.76 -15.80 -8.76
CA ALA A 424 4.57 -14.36 -8.71
C ALA A 424 3.35 -13.95 -7.86
N ASP A 425 2.23 -14.68 -7.97
CA ASP A 425 1.04 -14.51 -7.13
C ASP A 425 1.38 -14.74 -5.65
N ALA A 426 2.03 -15.86 -5.34
CA ALA A 426 2.47 -16.15 -3.97
C ALA A 426 3.40 -15.05 -3.41
N ILE A 427 4.33 -14.53 -4.23
CA ILE A 427 5.23 -13.43 -3.83
C ILE A 427 4.45 -12.13 -3.60
N SER A 428 3.47 -11.77 -4.44
CA SER A 428 2.66 -10.56 -4.24
C SER A 428 1.74 -10.71 -3.01
N GLY A 429 1.15 -11.89 -2.81
CA GLY A 429 0.25 -12.17 -1.70
C GLY A 429 0.91 -12.31 -0.32
N ALA A 430 2.17 -12.74 -0.25
CA ALA A 430 2.87 -13.01 1.01
C ALA A 430 3.64 -11.81 1.62
N ARG A 431 3.62 -10.63 0.98
CA ARG A 431 4.37 -9.46 1.48
C ARG A 431 3.80 -8.93 2.81
N PRO A 432 4.64 -8.61 3.81
CA PRO A 432 4.19 -7.99 5.06
C PRO A 432 3.39 -6.70 4.79
N GLY A 433 2.17 -6.61 5.34
CA GLY A 433 1.25 -5.49 5.09
C GLY A 433 0.33 -5.66 3.87
N ALA A 434 0.63 -6.59 2.97
CA ALA A 434 -0.19 -6.90 1.82
C ALA A 434 -1.42 -7.76 2.21
N ARG A 435 -1.28 -8.59 3.25
CA ARG A 435 -2.41 -9.17 3.99
C ARG A 435 -2.30 -8.66 5.43
N ARG A 436 -3.12 -7.69 5.81
CA ARG A 436 -3.34 -7.47 7.25
C ARG A 436 -4.03 -8.73 7.78
N ASP A 437 -3.62 -9.18 8.98
CA ASP A 437 -4.47 -10.02 9.81
C ASP A 437 -5.88 -9.44 9.74
N THR A 438 -6.80 -10.23 9.19
CA THR A 438 -8.18 -9.81 8.97
C THR A 438 -8.77 -9.33 10.29
N LEU A 439 -9.77 -8.44 10.22
CA LEU A 439 -10.60 -8.14 11.38
C LEU A 439 -11.08 -9.43 12.07
N ASP A 440 -11.30 -10.51 11.30
CA ASP A 440 -11.61 -11.85 11.82
C ASP A 440 -10.50 -12.44 12.70
N GLY A 441 -9.22 -12.31 12.35
CA GLY A 441 -8.10 -12.76 13.19
C GLY A 441 -7.98 -11.94 14.46
N TYR A 442 -8.32 -10.64 14.42
CA TYR A 442 -8.41 -9.80 15.60
C TYR A 442 -9.62 -10.15 16.48
N VAL A 443 -10.79 -10.38 15.90
CA VAL A 443 -12.01 -10.82 16.61
C VAL A 443 -11.77 -12.18 17.26
N ARG A 444 -11.23 -13.17 16.52
CA ARG A 444 -10.89 -14.48 17.08
C ARG A 444 -9.88 -14.39 18.22
N ARG A 445 -8.93 -13.45 18.17
CA ARG A 445 -7.99 -13.20 19.28
C ARG A 445 -8.69 -12.66 20.52
N ILE A 446 -9.59 -11.69 20.36
CA ILE A 446 -10.41 -11.15 21.45
C ILE A 446 -11.30 -12.24 22.04
N GLU A 447 -11.99 -13.00 21.20
CA GLU A 447 -12.83 -14.12 21.64
C GLU A 447 -12.02 -15.20 22.36
N SER A 448 -10.79 -15.46 21.94
CA SER A 448 -9.90 -16.44 22.60
C SER A 448 -9.46 -15.94 23.98
N LEU A 449 -9.15 -14.64 24.12
CA LEU A 449 -8.85 -14.02 25.42
C LEU A 449 -10.04 -14.08 26.37
N GLU A 450 -11.25 -13.79 25.88
CA GLU A 450 -12.48 -13.86 26.66
C GLU A 450 -12.80 -15.29 27.08
N LYS A 451 -12.76 -16.25 26.15
CA LYS A 451 -13.00 -17.67 26.46
C LYS A 451 -11.99 -18.25 27.45
N LEU A 452 -10.72 -17.86 27.35
CA LEU A 452 -9.70 -18.31 28.29
C LEU A 452 -9.99 -17.76 29.70
N ALA A 453 -10.31 -16.48 29.82
CA ALA A 453 -10.63 -15.88 31.11
C ALA A 453 -11.97 -16.42 31.68
N ASP A 454 -12.97 -16.70 30.83
CA ASP A 454 -14.25 -17.34 31.21
C ASP A 454 -14.10 -18.78 31.69
N SER A 455 -13.01 -19.48 31.32
CA SER A 455 -12.82 -20.90 31.67
C SER A 455 -12.47 -21.14 33.15
N PHE A 456 -12.24 -20.08 33.94
CA PHE A 456 -11.90 -20.19 35.35
C PHE A 456 -13.18 -20.30 36.21
N ASP A 457 -13.26 -21.29 37.09
CA ASP A 457 -14.48 -21.66 37.85
C ASP A 457 -15.14 -20.53 38.68
N LEU A 458 -14.37 -19.53 39.09
CA LEU A 458 -14.84 -18.41 39.92
C LEU A 458 -15.25 -17.16 39.11
N VAL A 459 -15.09 -17.23 37.78
CA VAL A 459 -15.41 -16.15 36.86
C VAL A 459 -16.88 -16.28 36.43
N SER A 460 -17.63 -15.20 36.59
CA SER A 460 -18.97 -15.11 36.05
C SER A 460 -18.96 -14.69 34.59
N LYS A 461 -18.08 -13.75 34.21
CA LYS A 461 -17.94 -13.27 32.84
C LYS A 461 -16.66 -12.47 32.65
N ALA A 462 -16.01 -12.62 31.50
CA ALA A 462 -14.82 -11.87 31.10
C ALA A 462 -15.07 -11.07 29.83
N TYR A 463 -14.41 -9.92 29.75
CA TYR A 463 -14.49 -8.99 28.62
C TYR A 463 -13.09 -8.52 28.25
N ALA A 464 -12.73 -8.62 26.98
CA ALA A 464 -11.50 -8.04 26.47
C ALA A 464 -11.77 -6.62 25.94
N ILE A 465 -11.15 -5.62 26.58
CA ILE A 465 -11.33 -4.18 26.32
C ILE A 465 -10.01 -3.60 25.79
N SER A 466 -10.05 -2.36 25.29
CA SER A 466 -8.86 -1.60 24.88
C SER A 466 -8.07 -2.34 23.80
N ALA A 467 -8.79 -2.85 22.81
CA ALA A 467 -8.26 -3.65 21.72
C ALA A 467 -7.49 -4.91 22.15
N GLY A 468 -8.00 -5.61 23.18
CA GLY A 468 -7.39 -6.83 23.71
C GLY A 468 -6.18 -6.60 24.61
N ARG A 469 -5.89 -5.34 24.99
CA ARG A 469 -4.81 -5.00 25.94
C ARG A 469 -5.26 -4.96 27.39
N GLU A 470 -6.56 -5.06 27.65
CA GLU A 470 -7.12 -5.14 28.99
C GLU A 470 -8.17 -6.26 29.01
N VAL A 471 -8.12 -7.13 30.02
CA VAL A 471 -9.15 -8.15 30.24
C VAL A 471 -9.81 -7.85 31.58
N ARG A 472 -11.11 -7.58 31.57
CA ARG A 472 -11.92 -7.36 32.78
C ARG A 472 -12.70 -8.60 33.10
N VAL A 473 -12.51 -9.09 34.31
CA VAL A 473 -13.06 -10.37 34.78
C VAL A 473 -14.02 -10.09 35.92
N ILE A 474 -15.29 -10.38 35.72
CA ILE A 474 -16.34 -10.21 36.74
C ILE A 474 -16.48 -11.54 37.48
N VAL A 475 -16.36 -11.49 38.80
CA VAL A 475 -16.45 -12.67 39.68
C VAL A 475 -17.72 -12.65 40.52
N GLN A 476 -18.12 -13.82 41.02
CA GLN A 476 -19.26 -13.94 41.93
C GLN A 476 -18.87 -13.41 43.33
N PRO A 477 -19.44 -12.30 43.81
CA PRO A 477 -18.98 -11.63 45.04
C PRO A 477 -19.20 -12.45 46.31
N GLU A 478 -20.14 -13.41 46.28
CA GLU A 478 -20.47 -14.29 47.41
C GLU A 478 -19.48 -15.46 47.58
N LYS A 479 -18.75 -15.80 46.52
CA LYS A 479 -17.87 -16.99 46.48
C LYS A 479 -16.38 -16.66 46.46
N VAL A 480 -16.02 -15.39 46.23
CA VAL A 480 -14.63 -14.96 46.04
C VAL A 480 -14.27 -13.92 47.09
N SER A 481 -13.24 -14.19 47.90
CA SER A 481 -12.65 -13.21 48.82
C SER A 481 -11.72 -12.24 48.08
N ASP A 482 -11.40 -11.10 48.71
CA ASP A 482 -10.48 -10.11 48.10
C ASP A 482 -9.10 -10.71 47.81
N SER A 483 -8.58 -11.54 48.72
CA SER A 483 -7.31 -12.27 48.51
C SER A 483 -7.37 -13.28 47.36
N GLN A 484 -8.53 -13.91 47.14
CA GLN A 484 -8.73 -14.83 46.01
C GLN A 484 -8.86 -14.08 44.69
N ALA A 485 -9.42 -12.87 44.69
CA ALA A 485 -9.51 -12.03 43.50
C ALA A 485 -8.11 -11.60 43.01
N ASP A 486 -7.20 -11.25 43.92
CA ASP A 486 -5.81 -10.90 43.58
C ASP A 486 -5.03 -12.09 43.00
N LEU A 487 -5.23 -13.28 43.57
CA LEU A 487 -4.64 -14.53 43.04
C LEU A 487 -5.21 -14.86 41.66
N LEU A 488 -6.52 -14.75 41.48
CA LEU A 488 -7.19 -15.01 40.21
C LEU A 488 -6.72 -14.06 39.10
N ALA A 489 -6.49 -12.78 39.42
CA ALA A 489 -5.94 -11.83 38.46
C ALA A 489 -4.53 -12.25 37.97
N SER A 490 -3.70 -12.73 38.90
CA SER A 490 -2.35 -13.22 38.61
C SER A 490 -2.37 -14.52 37.79
N ASP A 491 -3.24 -15.46 38.14
CA ASP A 491 -3.37 -16.75 37.45
C ASP A 491 -3.86 -16.58 36.01
N ILE A 492 -4.88 -15.74 35.79
CA ILE A 492 -5.39 -15.42 34.45
C ILE A 492 -4.30 -14.73 33.63
N SER A 493 -3.58 -13.76 34.20
CA SER A 493 -2.47 -13.08 33.51
C SER A 493 -1.36 -14.04 33.10
N ASN A 494 -1.00 -14.99 33.96
CA ASN A 494 0.03 -16.00 33.66
C ASN A 494 -0.45 -16.98 32.58
N ARG A 495 -1.72 -17.39 32.64
CA ARG A 495 -2.31 -18.30 31.66
C ARG A 495 -2.43 -17.68 30.27
N ILE A 496 -2.81 -16.40 30.20
CA ILE A 496 -2.80 -15.65 28.94
C ILE A 496 -1.38 -15.61 28.35
N LYS A 497 -0.36 -15.41 29.20
CA LYS A 497 1.04 -15.37 28.76
C LYS A 497 1.57 -16.73 28.28
N SER A 498 1.08 -17.85 28.81
CA SER A 498 1.52 -19.20 28.41
C SER A 498 0.79 -19.73 27.18
N ASP A 499 -0.51 -19.47 27.08
CA ASP A 499 -1.38 -20.14 26.10
C ASP A 499 -1.62 -19.28 24.85
N LEU A 500 -1.36 -17.96 24.92
CA LEU A 500 -1.56 -17.03 23.81
C LEU A 500 -0.30 -16.20 23.55
N GLU A 501 0.24 -16.29 22.34
CA GLU A 501 1.32 -15.41 21.89
C GLU A 501 0.74 -14.01 21.64
N TYR A 502 0.98 -13.08 22.57
CA TYR A 502 0.51 -11.70 22.46
C TYR A 502 1.67 -10.68 22.49
N PRO A 503 1.77 -9.77 21.51
CA PRO A 503 2.79 -8.72 21.53
C PRO A 503 2.40 -7.61 22.52
N GLY A 504 3.07 -7.58 23.67
CA GLY A 504 2.94 -6.52 24.68
C GLY A 504 2.41 -7.01 26.03
N GLN A 505 2.10 -6.06 26.92
CA GLN A 505 1.54 -6.36 28.24
C GLN A 505 0.01 -6.31 28.18
N ILE A 506 -0.65 -7.32 28.73
CA ILE A 506 -2.10 -7.37 28.92
C ILE A 506 -2.40 -7.07 30.38
N LYS A 507 -3.26 -6.09 30.63
CA LYS A 507 -3.72 -5.74 31.98
C LYS A 507 -4.95 -6.58 32.34
N VAL A 508 -4.84 -7.46 33.32
CA VAL A 508 -5.99 -8.20 33.87
C VAL A 508 -6.55 -7.44 35.07
N THR A 509 -7.85 -7.16 35.06
CA THR A 509 -8.54 -6.49 36.17
C THR A 509 -9.71 -7.36 36.61
N VAL A 510 -9.65 -7.87 37.85
CA VAL A 510 -10.76 -8.62 38.46
C VAL A 510 -11.67 -7.64 39.18
N ILE A 511 -12.97 -7.72 38.91
CA ILE A 511 -14.00 -6.85 39.48
C ILE A 511 -14.95 -7.69 40.30
N ARG A 512 -14.96 -7.43 41.61
CA ARG A 512 -15.93 -7.96 42.58
C ARG A 512 -16.90 -6.83 42.94
N GLU A 513 -18.12 -6.89 42.42
CA GLU A 513 -19.13 -5.83 42.63
C GLU A 513 -20.44 -6.44 43.15
N THR A 514 -21.04 -5.81 44.16
CA THR A 514 -22.40 -6.12 44.63
C THR A 514 -23.31 -4.94 44.34
N ARG A 515 -24.39 -5.15 43.59
CA ARG A 515 -25.36 -4.10 43.24
C ARG A 515 -26.68 -4.35 43.95
N ALA A 516 -27.12 -3.38 44.75
CA ALA A 516 -28.47 -3.34 45.32
C ALA A 516 -29.25 -2.24 44.62
N VAL A 517 -30.42 -2.59 44.04
CA VAL A 517 -31.31 -1.64 43.36
C VAL A 517 -32.65 -1.65 44.08
N SER A 518 -33.11 -0.48 44.51
CA SER A 518 -34.44 -0.29 45.08
C SER A 518 -35.20 0.68 44.18
N TYR A 519 -36.44 0.34 43.85
CA TYR A 519 -37.35 1.23 43.12
C TYR A 519 -38.34 1.82 44.12
N ALA A 520 -38.64 3.12 43.96
CA ALA A 520 -39.67 3.82 44.73
C ALA A 520 -40.98 3.87 43.94
#